data_AF-A0AAV3RZE3-F1
#
_entry.id   AF-A0AAV3RZE3-F1
#
_cell.length_a   1.000
_cell.length_b   1.000
_cell.length_c   1.000
_cell.angle_alpha   90.00
_cell.angle_beta   90.00
_cell.angle_gamma   90.00
#
_symmetry.space_group_name_H-M   'P 1'
#
loop_
_entity.id
_entity.type
_entity.pdbx_description
1 polymer ?
#
loop_
_entity_poly.entity_id
_entity_poly.type
_entity_poly.pdbx_seq_one_letter_code
_entity_poly.pdbx_strand_id
1 'polypeptide(L)'
;MIIRSPEPEVKILVDRDPVKTSFEEWAKPGHFSRTIAKGPDTTTWIWNLHADAHDFDSHTSDLEEISRKVFSAHFGQLSIIFLWLSGMYFHGARFSNYEAWLSDPTHIGPSAQVVWPIVGQEILNGDVGGGFRGIQITSGFFQIWRASGITSELQLYCTAIGALIFAALMLFAGWFHYHKAAPKLAWFQDVESMLNHHLAGLLGLGSLSWAGHQVHVSLPINQFLNAGVDPKEIPLPHEFILNRDLLAQLYPSFAEGATPFFTLNWSKYAEFLTFCGSHLIPDKTNLGFRFPCDGLGRGGTCNDPSQVGRPEVRIVQILDTRVTTSMDDSIYKPTDPQINP
;
A
#
# COMPACT_ATOMS: atom_id res chain seq x y z
N MET A 1 13.62 18.27 -41.86
CA MET A 1 12.62 17.35 -41.26
C MET A 1 13.02 15.95 -41.68
N ILE A 2 13.75 15.22 -40.83
CA ILE A 2 14.09 13.82 -41.10
C ILE A 2 12.82 13.03 -40.78
N ILE A 3 12.12 12.56 -41.80
CA ILE A 3 10.98 11.66 -41.65
C ILE A 3 11.60 10.34 -41.20
N ARG A 4 11.55 10.05 -39.89
CA ARG A 4 11.84 8.71 -39.39
C ARG A 4 10.87 7.75 -40.08
N SER A 5 11.40 6.69 -40.68
CA SER A 5 10.62 5.55 -41.13
C SER A 5 9.74 5.06 -39.97
N PRO A 6 8.51 4.57 -40.21
CA PRO A 6 7.68 4.04 -39.15
C PRO A 6 8.46 2.95 -38.42
N GLU A 7 8.64 3.13 -37.10
CA GLU A 7 9.26 2.12 -36.25
C GLU A 7 8.45 0.82 -36.38
N PRO A 8 9.09 -0.34 -36.51
CA PRO A 8 8.38 -1.60 -36.66
C PRO A 8 7.46 -1.79 -35.46
N GLU A 9 6.17 -2.10 -35.71
CA GLU A 9 5.22 -2.41 -34.64
C GLU A 9 5.81 -3.46 -33.69
N VAL A 10 5.81 -3.14 -32.40
CA VAL A 10 6.22 -4.06 -31.33
C VAL A 10 5.26 -5.26 -31.33
N LYS A 11 5.73 -6.40 -31.84
CA LYS A 11 4.94 -7.64 -31.89
C LYS A 11 5.23 -8.50 -30.67
N ILE A 12 4.20 -8.79 -29.89
CA ILE A 12 4.28 -9.75 -28.79
C ILE A 12 4.37 -11.15 -29.39
N LEU A 13 5.56 -11.75 -29.35
CA LEU A 13 5.82 -13.11 -29.82
C LEU A 13 5.95 -14.06 -28.64
N VAL A 14 5.12 -15.10 -28.64
CA VAL A 14 4.99 -16.05 -27.53
C VAL A 14 4.86 -17.47 -28.09
N ASP A 15 5.57 -18.42 -27.47
CA ASP A 15 5.40 -19.84 -27.73
C ASP A 15 4.30 -20.42 -26.84
N ARG A 16 3.44 -21.24 -27.44
CA ARG A 16 2.30 -21.89 -26.76
C ARG A 16 2.70 -23.26 -26.25
N ASP A 17 2.39 -23.53 -24.99
CA ASP A 17 2.66 -24.81 -24.33
C ASP A 17 4.11 -25.34 -24.49
N PRO A 18 5.17 -24.52 -24.29
CA PRO A 18 6.55 -24.93 -24.57
C PRO A 18 7.06 -26.03 -23.62
N VAL A 19 6.59 -26.04 -22.37
CA VAL A 19 6.99 -27.02 -21.35
C VAL A 19 5.75 -27.61 -20.69
N LYS A 20 5.55 -28.93 -20.83
CA LYS A 20 4.42 -29.63 -20.21
C LYS A 20 4.50 -29.56 -18.69
N THR A 21 3.40 -29.17 -18.04
CA THR A 21 3.29 -29.23 -16.57
C THR A 21 3.18 -30.69 -16.13
N SER A 22 4.17 -31.18 -15.37
CA SER A 22 4.26 -32.55 -14.84
C SER A 22 5.07 -32.56 -13.54
N PHE A 23 4.73 -33.48 -12.63
CA PHE A 23 5.52 -33.72 -11.41
C PHE A 23 6.71 -34.67 -11.62
N GLU A 24 6.91 -35.18 -12.85
CA GLU A 24 7.99 -36.13 -13.14
C GLU A 24 9.38 -35.59 -12.78
N GLU A 25 9.66 -34.34 -13.10
CA GLU A 25 10.97 -33.71 -12.83
C GLU A 25 11.19 -33.41 -11.34
N TRP A 26 10.12 -33.35 -10.53
CA TRP A 26 10.23 -33.17 -9.08
C TRP A 26 10.76 -34.45 -8.40
N ALA A 27 10.49 -35.61 -8.99
CA ALA A 27 11.02 -36.89 -8.52
C ALA A 27 12.51 -37.09 -8.86
N LYS A 28 13.11 -36.19 -9.66
CA LYS A 28 14.51 -36.22 -10.10
C LYS A 28 15.24 -34.95 -9.63
N PRO A 29 15.64 -34.85 -8.35
CA PRO A 29 16.34 -33.67 -7.87
C PRO A 29 17.65 -33.46 -8.65
N GLY A 30 17.88 -32.25 -9.12
CA GLY A 30 19.05 -31.91 -9.95
C GLY A 30 18.88 -32.18 -11.43
N HIS A 31 17.67 -32.48 -11.92
CA HIS A 31 17.37 -32.68 -13.35
C HIS A 31 17.87 -31.55 -14.26
N PHE A 32 17.96 -30.33 -13.73
CA PHE A 32 18.43 -29.15 -14.43
C PHE A 32 19.94 -29.16 -14.76
N SER A 33 20.73 -30.03 -14.11
CA SER A 33 22.18 -30.16 -14.34
C SER A 33 22.54 -31.59 -14.72
N ARG A 34 23.20 -31.77 -15.86
CA ARG A 34 23.67 -33.11 -16.31
C ARG A 34 24.66 -33.75 -15.34
N THR A 35 25.37 -32.93 -14.55
CA THR A 35 26.34 -33.41 -13.55
C THR A 35 25.63 -33.95 -12.31
N ILE A 36 24.59 -33.25 -11.84
CA ILE A 36 23.84 -33.57 -10.62
C ILE A 36 22.76 -34.62 -10.89
N ALA A 37 22.16 -34.63 -12.08
CA ALA A 37 21.09 -35.57 -12.46
C ALA A 37 21.49 -37.06 -12.38
N LYS A 38 22.78 -37.39 -12.31
CA LYS A 38 23.28 -38.78 -12.15
C LYS A 38 23.00 -39.38 -10.77
N GLY A 39 22.69 -38.55 -9.78
CA GLY A 39 22.37 -38.97 -8.41
C GLY A 39 23.52 -38.75 -7.41
N PRO A 40 23.23 -38.95 -6.10
CA PRO A 40 24.14 -38.62 -5.03
C PRO A 40 25.19 -39.71 -4.76
N ASP A 41 26.38 -39.57 -5.33
CA ASP A 41 27.53 -40.43 -4.99
C ASP A 41 28.25 -39.97 -3.70
N THR A 42 28.17 -38.68 -3.36
CA THR A 42 28.78 -38.07 -2.17
C THR A 42 27.84 -37.04 -1.54
N THR A 43 28.04 -36.69 -0.27
CA THR A 43 27.25 -35.62 0.38
C THR A 43 27.46 -34.25 -0.26
N THR A 44 28.56 -34.03 -0.99
CA THR A 44 28.80 -32.83 -1.79
C THR A 44 27.69 -32.60 -2.81
N TRP A 45 27.11 -33.67 -3.36
CA TRP A 45 25.99 -33.59 -4.27
C TRP A 45 24.80 -32.80 -3.70
N ILE A 46 24.51 -32.97 -2.40
CA ILE A 46 23.40 -32.26 -1.74
C ILE A 46 23.68 -30.76 -1.73
N TRP A 47 24.92 -30.35 -1.46
CA TRP A 47 25.28 -28.93 -1.44
C TRP A 47 25.23 -28.32 -2.84
N ASN A 48 25.77 -29.00 -3.84
CA ASN A 48 25.74 -28.55 -5.23
C ASN A 48 24.30 -28.45 -5.76
N LEU A 49 23.42 -29.37 -5.36
CA LEU A 49 21.98 -29.30 -5.71
C LEU A 49 21.35 -27.96 -5.29
N HIS A 50 21.68 -27.43 -4.11
CA HIS A 50 21.12 -26.17 -3.63
C HIS A 50 21.87 -24.96 -4.20
N ALA A 51 23.19 -25.04 -4.31
CA ALA A 51 24.02 -23.95 -4.82
C ALA A 51 23.70 -23.62 -6.28
N ASP A 52 23.49 -24.66 -7.10
CA ASP A 52 23.30 -24.50 -8.54
C ASP A 52 21.82 -24.32 -8.92
N ALA A 53 20.88 -24.39 -7.97
CA ALA A 53 19.44 -24.41 -8.25
C ALA A 53 18.94 -23.16 -9.02
N HIS A 54 19.52 -21.99 -8.74
CA HIS A 54 19.17 -20.73 -9.40
C HIS A 54 20.27 -20.20 -10.34
N ASP A 55 21.33 -20.99 -10.57
CA ASP A 55 22.37 -20.66 -11.54
C ASP A 55 21.92 -21.08 -12.96
N PHE A 56 20.95 -20.33 -13.52
CA PHE A 56 20.28 -20.71 -14.76
C PHE A 56 21.21 -20.79 -15.98
N ASP A 57 22.29 -20.01 -16.00
CA ASP A 57 23.29 -20.03 -17.06
C ASP A 57 24.09 -21.35 -17.07
N SER A 58 24.24 -22.00 -15.91
CA SER A 58 24.88 -23.32 -15.81
C SER A 58 23.99 -24.47 -16.31
N HIS A 59 22.67 -24.27 -16.38
CA HIS A 59 21.70 -25.31 -16.77
C HIS A 59 21.61 -25.48 -18.28
N THR A 60 21.66 -24.36 -19.01
CA THR A 60 21.42 -24.29 -20.46
C THR A 60 22.18 -23.13 -21.06
N SER A 61 22.63 -23.26 -22.31
CA SER A 61 23.25 -22.15 -23.05
C SER A 61 22.24 -21.32 -23.85
N ASP A 62 20.95 -21.67 -23.80
CA ASP A 62 19.89 -20.95 -24.51
C ASP A 62 19.43 -19.73 -23.71
N LEU A 63 19.79 -18.54 -24.21
CA LEU A 63 19.45 -17.27 -23.58
C LEU A 63 17.93 -17.03 -23.52
N GLU A 64 17.16 -17.59 -24.46
CA GLU A 64 15.69 -17.47 -24.44
C GLU A 64 15.10 -18.26 -23.27
N GLU A 65 15.57 -19.50 -23.05
CA GLU A 65 15.18 -20.33 -21.91
C GLU A 65 15.57 -19.68 -20.57
N ILE A 66 16.78 -19.14 -20.48
CA ILE A 66 17.25 -18.40 -19.28
C ILE A 66 16.34 -17.21 -19.01
N SER A 67 16.05 -16.39 -20.03
CA SER A 67 15.17 -15.22 -19.89
C SER A 67 13.76 -15.60 -19.40
N ARG A 68 13.22 -16.73 -19.90
CA ARG A 68 11.93 -17.28 -19.46
C ARG A 68 11.96 -17.73 -18.00
N LYS A 69 13.04 -18.41 -17.56
CA LYS A 69 13.24 -18.82 -16.16
C LYS A 69 13.30 -17.61 -15.23
N VAL A 70 14.11 -16.61 -15.58
CA VAL A 70 14.23 -15.35 -14.82
C VAL A 70 12.88 -14.65 -14.70
N PHE A 71 12.14 -14.52 -15.81
CA PHE A 71 10.84 -13.85 -15.83
C PHE A 71 9.81 -14.56 -14.94
N SER A 72 9.75 -15.89 -14.99
CA SER A 72 8.87 -16.69 -14.13
C SER A 72 9.29 -16.60 -12.65
N ALA A 73 10.59 -16.64 -12.38
CA ALA A 73 11.13 -16.50 -11.02
C ALA A 73 10.81 -15.13 -10.41
N HIS A 74 10.80 -14.04 -11.19
CA HIS A 74 10.36 -12.73 -10.72
C HIS A 74 8.91 -12.74 -10.25
N PHE A 75 8.00 -13.41 -10.97
CA PHE A 75 6.62 -13.58 -10.51
C PHE A 75 6.53 -14.41 -9.23
N GLY A 76 7.34 -15.47 -9.11
CA GLY A 76 7.46 -16.24 -7.87
C GLY A 76 7.90 -15.37 -6.69
N GLN A 77 8.91 -14.53 -6.89
CA GLN A 77 9.39 -13.59 -5.86
C GLN A 77 8.31 -12.56 -5.48
N LEU A 78 7.61 -11.99 -6.47
CA LEU A 78 6.50 -11.07 -6.22
C LEU A 78 5.36 -11.74 -5.43
N SER A 79 5.05 -13.00 -5.73
CA SER A 79 4.05 -13.78 -4.98
C SER A 79 4.44 -13.90 -3.49
N ILE A 80 5.70 -14.20 -3.19
CA ILE A 80 6.21 -14.28 -1.81
C ILE A 80 6.14 -12.91 -1.12
N ILE A 81 6.48 -11.82 -1.82
CA ILE A 81 6.36 -10.45 -1.28
C ILE A 81 4.90 -10.13 -0.93
N PHE A 82 3.95 -10.44 -1.82
CA PHE A 82 2.53 -10.23 -1.54
C PHE A 82 2.01 -11.11 -0.41
N LEU A 83 2.48 -12.35 -0.29
CA LEU A 83 2.12 -13.23 0.81
C LEU A 83 2.66 -12.70 2.15
N TRP A 84 3.91 -12.22 2.17
CA TRP A 84 4.50 -11.58 3.34
C TRP A 84 3.71 -10.31 3.73
N LEU A 85 3.40 -9.44 2.77
CA LEU A 85 2.55 -8.26 3.00
C LEU A 85 1.18 -8.66 3.55
N SER A 86 0.51 -9.63 2.93
CA SER A 86 -0.78 -10.16 3.40
C SER A 86 -0.69 -10.61 4.87
N GLY A 87 0.36 -11.33 5.24
CA GLY A 87 0.64 -11.72 6.61
C GLY A 87 0.77 -10.52 7.56
N MET A 88 1.52 -9.48 7.17
CA MET A 88 1.67 -8.27 7.99
C MET A 88 0.33 -7.56 8.25
N TYR A 89 -0.50 -7.41 7.21
CA TYR A 89 -1.85 -6.83 7.35
C TYR A 89 -2.78 -7.72 8.17
N PHE A 90 -2.73 -9.04 7.99
CA PHE A 90 -3.56 -9.99 8.73
C PHE A 90 -3.22 -10.02 10.23
N HIS A 91 -1.92 -10.01 10.57
CA HIS A 91 -1.46 -9.90 11.94
C HIS A 91 -1.92 -8.59 12.59
N GLY A 92 -1.85 -7.48 11.85
CA GLY A 92 -2.44 -6.21 12.25
C GLY A 92 -3.94 -6.29 12.52
N ALA A 93 -4.68 -7.02 11.68
CA ALA A 93 -6.14 -7.12 11.79
C ALA A 93 -6.64 -8.06 12.91
N ARG A 94 -5.84 -9.03 13.36
CA ARG A 94 -6.33 -10.11 14.24
C ARG A 94 -5.61 -10.25 15.57
N PHE A 95 -4.34 -9.87 15.63
CA PHE A 95 -3.47 -10.13 16.77
C PHE A 95 -2.71 -8.88 17.20
N SER A 96 -3.34 -7.71 17.04
CA SER A 96 -2.70 -6.43 17.30
C SER A 96 -3.54 -5.55 18.22
N ASN A 97 -2.93 -4.48 18.72
CA ASN A 97 -3.59 -3.40 19.43
C ASN A 97 -3.78 -2.15 18.56
N TYR A 98 -3.94 -2.31 17.24
CA TYR A 98 -3.93 -1.18 16.29
C TYR A 98 -4.99 -0.11 16.58
N GLU A 99 -6.24 -0.48 16.83
CA GLU A 99 -7.30 0.49 17.15
C GLU A 99 -7.04 1.22 18.47
N ALA A 100 -6.60 0.49 19.50
CA ALA A 100 -6.23 1.10 20.78
C ALA A 100 -5.04 2.06 20.61
N TRP A 101 -4.01 1.65 19.86
CA TRP A 101 -2.88 2.51 19.51
C TRP A 101 -3.30 3.75 18.72
N LEU A 102 -4.31 3.64 17.84
CA LEU A 102 -4.77 4.76 17.06
C LEU A 102 -5.44 5.85 17.92
N SER A 103 -6.10 5.45 19.01
CA SER A 103 -6.68 6.37 20.00
C SER A 103 -5.62 7.06 20.90
N ASP A 104 -4.54 6.37 21.26
CA ASP A 104 -3.41 6.98 22.00
C ASP A 104 -2.04 6.52 21.44
N PRO A 105 -1.60 7.10 20.32
CA PRO A 105 -0.38 6.70 19.63
C PRO A 105 0.91 7.13 20.34
N THR A 106 0.79 7.98 21.37
CA THR A 106 1.91 8.53 22.13
C THR A 106 2.32 7.67 23.32
N HIS A 107 1.37 7.00 23.98
CA HIS A 107 1.66 6.18 25.16
C HIS A 107 1.54 4.68 24.91
N ILE A 108 0.74 4.25 23.92
CA ILE A 108 0.57 2.83 23.61
C ILE A 108 1.70 2.37 22.66
N GLY A 109 2.34 1.27 23.00
CA GLY A 109 3.34 0.64 22.15
C GLY A 109 2.67 -0.20 21.04
N PRO A 110 3.15 -0.11 19.78
CA PRO A 110 2.59 -0.94 18.70
C PRO A 110 2.95 -2.41 18.92
N SER A 111 1.96 -3.30 18.86
CA SER A 111 2.14 -4.75 19.00
C SER A 111 1.24 -5.49 18.03
N ALA A 112 1.77 -6.49 17.32
CA ALA A 112 1.02 -7.29 16.34
C ALA A 112 1.38 -8.79 16.34
N GLN A 113 2.09 -9.24 17.38
CA GLN A 113 2.48 -10.64 17.53
C GLN A 113 2.21 -11.10 18.97
N VAL A 114 1.44 -12.16 19.10
CA VAL A 114 1.08 -12.77 20.39
C VAL A 114 1.66 -14.18 20.44
N VAL A 115 2.34 -14.49 21.53
CA VAL A 115 3.00 -15.77 21.76
C VAL A 115 2.05 -16.72 22.48
N TRP A 116 1.99 -17.99 22.04
CA TRP A 116 1.18 -19.01 22.71
C TRP A 116 1.78 -19.47 24.04
N PRO A 117 0.95 -19.72 25.08
CA PRO A 117 1.41 -20.14 26.41
C PRO A 117 1.62 -21.66 26.48
N ILE A 118 2.79 -22.13 26.03
CA ILE A 118 3.10 -23.57 25.99
C ILE A 118 4.13 -23.95 27.06
N VAL A 119 5.27 -23.24 27.09
CA VAL A 119 6.45 -23.60 27.92
C VAL A 119 6.91 -22.47 28.85
N GLY A 120 6.03 -21.51 29.16
CA GLY A 120 6.41 -20.28 29.88
C GLY A 120 6.83 -19.12 28.96
N GLN A 121 6.83 -19.33 27.65
CA GLN A 121 7.20 -18.31 26.65
C GLN A 121 6.19 -17.15 26.55
N GLU A 122 5.02 -17.26 27.18
CA GLU A 122 4.08 -16.15 27.32
C GLU A 122 4.63 -14.96 28.13
N ILE A 123 5.75 -15.14 28.83
CA ILE A 123 6.54 -14.03 29.41
C ILE A 123 6.95 -12.99 28.35
N LEU A 124 7.06 -13.40 27.08
CA LEU A 124 7.35 -12.51 25.95
C LEU A 124 6.17 -11.60 25.59
N ASN A 125 4.94 -11.92 26.04
CA ASN A 125 3.79 -11.05 25.87
C ASN A 125 3.83 -9.94 26.93
N GLY A 126 4.67 -8.93 26.68
CA GLY A 126 4.80 -7.74 27.51
C GLY A 126 3.52 -6.90 27.49
N ASP A 127 3.30 -6.13 28.56
CA ASP A 127 2.24 -5.12 28.58
C ASP A 127 2.70 -3.91 27.75
N VAL A 128 1.99 -3.64 26.66
CA VAL A 128 2.28 -2.55 25.71
C VAL A 128 1.27 -1.40 25.82
N GLY A 129 0.37 -1.45 26.80
CA GLY A 129 -0.73 -0.50 26.93
C GLY A 129 -1.96 -0.89 26.12
N GLY A 130 -3.06 -0.14 26.32
CA GLY A 130 -4.34 -0.41 25.64
C GLY A 130 -5.02 -1.71 26.04
N GLY A 131 -4.68 -2.29 27.20
CA GLY A 131 -5.20 -3.57 27.68
C GLY A 131 -4.70 -4.78 26.88
N PHE A 132 -3.66 -4.61 26.07
CA PHE A 132 -3.11 -5.65 25.21
C PHE A 132 -1.74 -6.12 25.69
N ARG A 133 -1.49 -7.43 25.58
CA ARG A 133 -0.19 -8.03 25.90
C ARG A 133 0.34 -8.80 24.70
N GLY A 134 1.56 -8.48 24.27
CA GLY A 134 2.18 -9.06 23.09
C GLY A 134 3.61 -8.58 22.90
N ILE A 135 4.21 -8.95 21.78
CA ILE A 135 5.53 -8.49 21.39
C ILE A 135 5.40 -7.10 20.75
N GLN A 136 6.08 -6.12 21.32
CA GLN A 136 6.20 -4.80 20.73
C GLN A 136 6.95 -4.87 19.39
N ILE A 137 6.33 -4.39 18.32
CA ILE A 137 6.90 -4.39 16.97
C ILE A 137 7.64 -3.08 16.68
N THR A 138 8.71 -3.17 15.87
CA THR A 138 9.54 -2.01 15.48
C THR A 138 9.55 -1.77 13.97
N SER A 139 8.66 -2.42 13.23
CA SER A 139 8.58 -2.36 11.75
C SER A 139 7.95 -1.07 11.21
N GLY A 140 7.25 -0.29 12.05
CA GLY A 140 6.61 0.96 11.64
C GLY A 140 5.28 0.82 10.89
N PHE A 141 4.70 -0.40 10.83
CA PHE A 141 3.47 -0.64 10.09
C PHE A 141 2.26 0.16 10.61
N PHE A 142 2.14 0.36 11.92
CA PHE A 142 1.03 1.12 12.51
C PHE A 142 1.01 2.57 11.99
N GLN A 143 2.18 3.20 11.90
CA GLN A 143 2.34 4.55 11.37
C GLN A 143 2.02 4.60 9.88
N ILE A 144 2.42 3.58 9.11
CA ILE A 144 2.09 3.46 7.67
C ILE A 144 0.58 3.32 7.47
N TRP A 145 -0.09 2.49 8.27
CA TRP A 145 -1.54 2.28 8.17
C TRP A 145 -2.31 3.55 8.55
N ARG A 146 -1.92 4.23 9.63
CA ARG A 146 -2.48 5.54 10.00
C ARG A 146 -2.29 6.56 8.87
N ALA A 147 -1.08 6.64 8.31
CA ALA A 147 -0.79 7.52 7.18
C ALA A 147 -1.58 7.16 5.92
N SER A 148 -2.10 5.93 5.80
CA SER A 148 -2.97 5.51 4.70
C SER A 148 -4.46 5.77 4.98
N GLY A 149 -4.80 6.34 6.14
CA GLY A 149 -6.19 6.58 6.55
C GLY A 149 -6.93 5.32 6.98
N ILE A 150 -6.22 4.27 7.40
CA ILE A 150 -6.84 3.06 7.95
C ILE A 150 -7.25 3.36 9.39
N THR A 151 -8.51 3.08 9.74
CA THR A 151 -9.10 3.38 11.06
C THR A 151 -9.65 2.16 11.78
N SER A 152 -9.78 1.01 11.11
CA SER A 152 -10.35 -0.20 11.69
C SER A 152 -9.65 -1.49 11.26
N GLU A 153 -9.74 -2.52 12.10
CA GLU A 153 -9.22 -3.86 11.82
C GLU A 153 -9.85 -4.50 10.58
N LEU A 154 -11.12 -4.17 10.28
CA LEU A 154 -11.82 -4.68 9.10
C LEU A 154 -11.11 -4.29 7.80
N GLN A 155 -10.62 -3.05 7.72
CA GLN A 155 -9.90 -2.57 6.53
C GLN A 155 -8.57 -3.32 6.35
N LEU A 156 -7.81 -3.54 7.43
CA LEU A 156 -6.59 -4.36 7.42
C LEU A 156 -6.88 -5.78 6.94
N TYR A 157 -7.98 -6.38 7.41
CA TYR A 157 -8.39 -7.72 7.01
C TYR A 157 -8.73 -7.81 5.51
N CYS A 158 -9.47 -6.83 4.98
CA CYS A 158 -9.76 -6.75 3.56
C CYS A 158 -8.49 -6.58 2.72
N THR A 159 -7.56 -5.73 3.14
CA THR A 159 -6.27 -5.56 2.45
C THR A 159 -5.44 -6.84 2.48
N ALA A 160 -5.46 -7.58 3.59
CA ALA A 160 -4.78 -8.87 3.69
C ALA A 160 -5.33 -9.89 2.67
N ILE A 161 -6.66 -10.00 2.54
CA ILE A 161 -7.30 -10.87 1.54
C ILE A 161 -6.94 -10.41 0.12
N GLY A 162 -7.00 -9.11 -0.16
CA GLY A 162 -6.62 -8.56 -1.45
C GLY A 162 -5.18 -8.93 -1.81
N ALA A 163 -4.23 -8.70 -0.90
CA ALA A 163 -2.83 -9.08 -1.09
C ALA A 163 -2.65 -10.59 -1.31
N LEU A 164 -3.43 -11.44 -0.64
CA LEU A 164 -3.41 -12.89 -0.84
C LEU A 164 -3.90 -13.28 -2.24
N ILE A 165 -4.96 -12.64 -2.74
CA ILE A 165 -5.44 -12.84 -4.12
C ILE A 165 -4.35 -12.44 -5.11
N PHE A 166 -3.69 -11.30 -4.90
CA PHE A 166 -2.56 -10.88 -5.74
C PHE A 166 -1.38 -11.85 -5.68
N ALA A 167 -1.06 -12.42 -4.51
CA ALA A 167 -0.05 -13.46 -4.40
C ALA A 167 -0.38 -14.68 -5.28
N ALA A 168 -1.64 -15.13 -5.27
CA ALA A 168 -2.11 -16.22 -6.11
C ALA A 168 -2.07 -15.87 -7.62
N LEU A 169 -2.46 -14.63 -7.98
CA LEU A 169 -2.38 -14.14 -9.36
C LEU A 169 -0.93 -14.07 -9.86
N MET A 170 0.01 -13.59 -9.04
CA MET A 170 1.43 -13.56 -9.41
C MET A 170 1.98 -14.97 -9.61
N LEU A 171 1.65 -15.91 -8.72
CA LEU A 171 2.07 -17.31 -8.86
C LEU A 171 1.51 -17.93 -10.15
N PHE A 172 0.23 -17.68 -10.44
CA PHE A 172 -0.41 -18.12 -11.68
C PHE A 172 0.24 -17.49 -12.91
N ALA A 173 0.55 -16.20 -12.88
CA ALA A 173 1.22 -15.50 -13.98
C ALA A 173 2.62 -16.07 -14.26
N GLY A 174 3.40 -16.40 -13.23
CA GLY A 174 4.69 -17.07 -13.39
C GLY A 174 4.57 -18.43 -14.06
N TRP A 175 3.64 -19.27 -13.59
CA TRP A 175 3.33 -20.54 -14.26
C TRP A 175 2.87 -20.35 -15.71
N PHE A 176 1.97 -19.40 -15.94
CA PHE A 176 1.39 -19.14 -17.26
C PHE A 176 2.46 -18.69 -18.26
N HIS A 177 3.30 -17.74 -17.87
CA HIS A 177 4.37 -17.21 -18.73
C HIS A 177 5.59 -18.11 -18.86
N TYR A 178 5.64 -19.24 -18.16
CA TYR A 178 6.66 -20.27 -18.36
C TYR A 178 6.12 -21.49 -19.13
N HIS A 179 4.97 -22.02 -18.71
CA HIS A 179 4.44 -23.29 -19.24
C HIS A 179 3.43 -23.12 -20.38
N LYS A 180 2.72 -21.98 -20.47
CA LYS A 180 1.60 -21.81 -21.42
C LYS A 180 1.87 -20.77 -22.50
N ALA A 181 2.51 -19.68 -22.13
CA ALA A 181 2.67 -18.50 -22.96
C ALA A 181 4.07 -17.89 -22.71
N ALA A 182 5.12 -18.60 -23.12
CA ALA A 182 6.49 -18.16 -22.91
C ALA A 182 6.93 -17.12 -23.94
N PRO A 183 7.33 -15.91 -23.53
CA PRO A 183 7.80 -14.88 -24.46
C PRO A 183 9.07 -15.31 -25.20
N LYS A 184 9.27 -14.80 -26.42
CA LYS A 184 10.52 -14.99 -27.17
C LYS A 184 11.59 -13.98 -26.75
N LEU A 185 12.85 -14.28 -27.06
CA LEU A 185 13.99 -13.43 -26.70
C LEU A 185 13.84 -11.99 -27.19
N ALA A 186 13.30 -11.80 -28.39
CA ALA A 186 13.08 -10.46 -28.96
C ALA A 186 12.15 -9.57 -28.10
N TRP A 187 11.20 -10.17 -27.37
CA TRP A 187 10.33 -9.42 -26.44
C TRP A 187 11.11 -8.93 -25.21
N PHE A 188 12.01 -9.76 -24.67
CA PHE A 188 12.86 -9.39 -23.54
C PHE A 188 13.89 -8.31 -23.91
N GLN A 189 14.33 -8.28 -25.16
CA GLN A 189 15.32 -7.34 -25.67
C GLN A 189 14.72 -6.00 -26.13
N ASP A 190 13.40 -5.84 -26.10
CA ASP A 190 12.74 -4.57 -26.39
C ASP A 190 12.86 -3.60 -25.19
N VAL A 191 14.05 -3.02 -25.07
CA VAL A 191 14.41 -2.11 -23.99
C VAL A 191 13.64 -0.79 -24.06
N GLU A 192 13.26 -0.34 -25.26
CA GLU A 192 12.52 0.91 -25.44
C GLU A 192 11.11 0.76 -24.91
N SER A 193 10.41 -0.31 -25.29
CA SER A 193 9.10 -0.63 -24.75
C SER A 193 9.16 -0.86 -23.24
N MET A 194 10.13 -1.65 -22.75
CA MET A 194 10.28 -1.92 -21.32
C MET A 194 10.48 -0.62 -20.52
N LEU A 195 11.39 0.26 -20.96
CA LEU A 195 11.67 1.53 -20.27
C LEU A 195 10.45 2.46 -20.29
N ASN A 196 9.76 2.59 -21.42
CA ASN A 196 8.57 3.44 -21.53
C ASN A 196 7.45 2.94 -20.60
N HIS A 197 7.19 1.64 -20.56
CA HIS A 197 6.15 1.06 -19.70
C HIS A 197 6.54 1.12 -18.22
N HIS A 198 7.81 0.93 -17.86
CA HIS A 198 8.24 1.07 -16.47
C HIS A 198 8.23 2.53 -16.00
N LEU A 199 8.69 3.47 -16.82
CA LEU A 199 8.77 4.87 -16.41
C LEU A 199 7.38 5.54 -16.40
N ALA A 200 6.65 5.50 -17.51
CA ALA A 200 5.35 6.16 -17.61
C ALA A 200 4.24 5.33 -16.93
N GLY A 201 4.24 4.02 -17.13
CA GLY A 201 3.25 3.11 -16.57
C GLY A 201 3.50 2.84 -15.08
N LEU A 202 4.52 2.02 -14.77
CA LEU A 202 4.74 1.55 -13.41
C LEU A 202 5.02 2.69 -12.42
N LEU A 203 5.96 3.58 -12.74
CA LEU A 203 6.33 4.70 -11.85
C LEU A 203 5.36 5.89 -11.98
N GLY A 204 5.04 6.31 -13.21
CA GLY A 204 4.15 7.44 -13.48
C GLY A 204 2.72 7.19 -13.00
N LEU A 205 2.03 6.18 -13.53
CA LEU A 205 0.67 5.86 -13.09
C LEU A 205 0.63 5.36 -11.64
N GLY A 206 1.68 4.69 -11.16
CA GLY A 206 1.81 4.29 -9.77
C GLY A 206 1.81 5.49 -8.81
N SER A 207 2.67 6.47 -9.07
CA SER A 207 2.73 7.70 -8.26
C SER A 207 1.47 8.55 -8.37
N LEU A 208 0.87 8.66 -9.57
CA LEU A 208 -0.39 9.37 -9.79
C LEU A 208 -1.55 8.72 -9.01
N SER A 209 -1.66 7.40 -9.05
CA SER A 209 -2.69 6.65 -8.31
C SER A 209 -2.52 6.80 -6.80
N TRP A 210 -1.27 6.75 -6.32
CA TRP A 210 -0.98 6.96 -4.91
C TRP A 210 -1.25 8.39 -4.44
N ALA A 211 -0.96 9.40 -5.27
CA ALA A 211 -1.34 10.79 -5.00
C ALA A 211 -2.86 10.95 -4.93
N GLY A 212 -3.62 10.29 -5.82
CA GLY A 212 -5.08 10.25 -5.75
C GLY A 212 -5.58 9.65 -4.42
N HIS A 213 -5.03 8.51 -4.00
CA HIS A 213 -5.35 7.93 -2.68
C HIS A 213 -5.02 8.90 -1.53
N GLN A 214 -3.86 9.57 -1.59
CA GLN A 214 -3.48 10.54 -0.57
C GLN A 214 -4.48 11.69 -0.46
N VAL A 215 -4.81 12.32 -1.59
CA VAL A 215 -5.70 13.49 -1.66
C VAL A 215 -7.12 13.15 -1.22
N HIS A 216 -7.65 12.00 -1.64
CA HIS A 216 -9.06 11.67 -1.46
C HIS A 216 -9.38 10.82 -0.22
N VAL A 217 -8.39 10.15 0.36
CA VAL A 217 -8.60 9.24 1.51
C VAL A 217 -7.71 9.61 2.69
N SER A 218 -6.39 9.58 2.50
CA SER A 218 -5.43 9.77 3.61
C SER A 218 -5.53 11.16 4.23
N LEU A 219 -5.51 12.22 3.42
CA LEU A 219 -5.50 13.60 3.90
C LEU A 219 -6.75 13.95 4.73
N PRO A 220 -7.99 13.71 4.26
CA PRO A 220 -9.19 13.96 5.05
C PRO A 220 -9.17 13.23 6.40
N ILE A 221 -8.85 11.94 6.41
CA ILE A 221 -8.88 11.11 7.62
C ILE A 221 -7.80 11.56 8.60
N ASN A 222 -6.59 11.86 8.12
CA ASN A 222 -5.52 12.33 8.98
C ASN A 222 -5.80 13.72 9.58
N GLN A 223 -6.56 14.59 8.90
CA GLN A 223 -7.01 15.85 9.51
C GLN A 223 -7.90 15.61 10.73
N PHE A 224 -8.85 14.68 10.65
CA PHE A 224 -9.68 14.30 11.81
C PHE A 224 -8.87 13.65 12.92
N LEU A 225 -7.99 12.70 12.59
CA LEU A 225 -7.12 12.04 13.57
C LEU A 225 -6.21 13.03 14.29
N ASN A 226 -5.67 14.03 13.57
CA ASN A 226 -4.82 15.06 14.15
C ASN A 226 -5.61 16.08 14.99
N ALA A 227 -6.91 16.22 14.76
CA ALA A 227 -7.82 17.01 15.59
C ALA A 227 -8.32 16.25 16.83
N GLY A 228 -7.84 15.01 17.06
CA GLY A 228 -8.21 14.20 18.22
C GLY A 228 -9.61 13.57 18.14
N VAL A 229 -10.19 13.48 16.94
CA VAL A 229 -11.48 12.81 16.74
C VAL A 229 -11.27 11.30 16.87
N ASP A 230 -12.16 10.63 17.61
CA ASP A 230 -12.10 9.19 17.77
C ASP A 230 -12.23 8.48 16.40
N PRO A 231 -11.40 7.47 16.10
CA PRO A 231 -11.40 6.79 14.81
C PRO A 231 -12.76 6.21 14.39
N LYS A 232 -13.65 5.89 15.34
CA LYS A 232 -14.98 5.34 15.06
C LYS A 232 -15.98 6.41 14.61
N GLU A 233 -15.75 7.66 14.98
CA GLU A 233 -16.60 8.80 14.61
C GLU A 233 -16.22 9.37 13.23
N ILE A 234 -15.01 9.08 12.74
CA ILE A 234 -14.52 9.54 11.44
C ILE A 234 -15.35 8.89 10.32
N PRO A 235 -15.89 9.67 9.37
CA PRO A 235 -16.56 9.14 8.18
C PRO A 235 -15.69 8.14 7.43
N LEU A 236 -16.29 7.09 6.87
CA LEU A 236 -15.53 6.09 6.12
C LEU A 236 -14.97 6.68 4.80
N PRO A 237 -13.85 6.16 4.27
CA PRO A 237 -13.21 6.68 3.04
C PRO A 237 -14.17 6.91 1.86
N HIS A 238 -15.16 6.04 1.67
CA HIS A 238 -16.11 6.14 0.57
C HIS A 238 -17.10 7.30 0.74
N GLU A 239 -17.38 7.73 1.98
CA GLU A 239 -18.26 8.88 2.24
C GLU A 239 -17.61 10.18 1.74
N PHE A 240 -16.30 10.34 1.90
CA PHE A 240 -15.55 11.48 1.33
C PHE A 240 -15.57 11.50 -0.20
N ILE A 241 -15.57 10.32 -0.84
CA ILE A 241 -15.60 10.21 -2.30
C ILE A 241 -17.00 10.52 -2.86
N LEU A 242 -18.04 9.99 -2.22
CA LEU A 242 -19.42 10.12 -2.69
C LEU A 242 -20.04 11.46 -2.30
N ASN A 243 -19.69 12.00 -1.14
CA ASN A 243 -20.18 13.28 -0.65
C ASN A 243 -19.12 14.37 -0.79
N ARG A 244 -19.18 15.09 -1.93
CA ARG A 244 -18.29 16.23 -2.19
C ARG A 244 -18.41 17.34 -1.14
N ASP A 245 -19.58 17.51 -0.53
CA ASP A 245 -19.80 18.59 0.45
C ASP A 245 -19.01 18.32 1.74
N LEU A 246 -18.78 17.06 2.09
CA LEU A 246 -17.93 16.67 3.22
C LEU A 246 -16.46 17.05 2.97
N LEU A 247 -15.95 16.79 1.76
CA LEU A 247 -14.61 17.24 1.36
C LEU A 247 -14.52 18.76 1.25
N ALA A 248 -15.56 19.42 0.73
CA ALA A 248 -15.60 20.88 0.58
C ALA A 248 -15.59 21.61 1.93
N GLN A 249 -16.12 21.02 2.99
CA GLN A 249 -16.04 21.56 4.34
C GLN A 249 -14.60 21.59 4.88
N LEU A 250 -13.81 20.54 4.59
CA LEU A 250 -12.39 20.47 4.93
C LEU A 250 -11.54 21.37 4.02
N TYR A 251 -11.79 21.27 2.71
CA TYR A 251 -11.05 21.93 1.64
C TYR A 251 -12.02 22.65 0.69
N PRO A 252 -12.33 23.94 0.94
CA PRO A 252 -13.28 24.72 0.13
C PRO A 252 -13.05 24.65 -1.39
N SER A 253 -11.80 24.53 -1.81
CA SER A 253 -11.41 24.36 -3.21
C SER A 253 -12.09 23.16 -3.92
N PHE A 254 -12.50 22.12 -3.19
CA PHE A 254 -13.23 20.99 -3.76
C PHE A 254 -14.63 21.35 -4.28
N ALA A 255 -15.24 22.44 -3.81
CA ALA A 255 -16.53 22.91 -4.33
C ALA A 255 -16.43 23.33 -5.81
N GLU A 256 -15.26 23.82 -6.25
CA GLU A 256 -14.96 24.22 -7.63
C GLU A 256 -14.75 23.02 -8.57
N GLY A 257 -14.63 21.80 -8.01
CA GLY A 257 -14.43 20.57 -8.75
C GLY A 257 -13.12 20.53 -9.56
N ALA A 258 -13.16 19.88 -10.72
CA ALA A 258 -12.00 19.71 -11.59
C ALA A 258 -11.78 20.89 -12.56
N THR A 259 -12.65 21.91 -12.55
CA THR A 259 -12.54 23.04 -13.49
C THR A 259 -11.21 23.81 -13.36
N PRO A 260 -10.66 24.08 -12.15
CA PRO A 260 -9.37 24.74 -12.02
C PRO A 260 -8.19 23.96 -12.63
N PHE A 261 -8.27 22.62 -12.67
CA PHE A 261 -7.27 21.77 -13.32
C PHE A 261 -7.22 21.99 -14.83
N PHE A 262 -8.38 21.92 -15.51
CA PHE A 262 -8.48 22.06 -16.97
C PHE A 262 -8.30 23.51 -17.46
N THR A 263 -8.54 24.49 -16.58
CA THR A 263 -8.32 25.91 -16.87
C THR A 263 -6.92 26.40 -16.49
N LEU A 264 -6.06 25.50 -15.99
CA LEU A 264 -4.69 25.80 -15.53
C LEU A 264 -4.63 26.81 -14.37
N ASN A 265 -5.71 27.00 -13.62
CA ASN A 265 -5.73 27.82 -12.41
C ASN A 265 -5.34 26.99 -11.17
N TRP A 266 -4.12 26.45 -11.17
CA TRP A 266 -3.67 25.50 -10.15
C TRP A 266 -3.46 26.11 -8.75
N SER A 267 -3.42 27.44 -8.65
CA SER A 267 -3.31 28.15 -7.37
C SER A 267 -4.44 27.79 -6.38
N LYS A 268 -5.60 27.37 -6.91
CA LYS A 268 -6.77 26.95 -6.14
C LYS A 268 -6.56 25.69 -5.31
N TYR A 269 -5.57 24.85 -5.65
CA TYR A 269 -5.32 23.58 -4.96
C TYR A 269 -4.31 23.69 -3.80
N ALA A 270 -3.89 24.90 -3.44
CA ALA A 270 -2.87 25.15 -2.42
C ALA A 270 -3.25 24.66 -1.00
N GLU A 271 -4.52 24.35 -0.74
CA GLU A 271 -5.00 23.85 0.56
C GLU A 271 -4.58 22.38 0.83
N PHE A 272 -4.47 21.56 -0.22
CA PHE A 272 -4.12 20.14 -0.11
C PHE A 272 -2.87 19.76 -0.93
N LEU A 273 -2.53 20.53 -1.96
CA LEU A 273 -1.23 20.47 -2.65
C LEU A 273 -0.32 21.58 -2.11
N THR A 274 0.15 21.38 -0.89
CA THR A 274 0.98 22.37 -0.20
C THR A 274 2.46 22.22 -0.55
N PHE A 275 3.22 23.31 -0.44
CA PHE A 275 4.69 23.30 -0.45
C PHE A 275 5.23 23.81 0.88
N CYS A 276 4.63 23.37 2.00
CA CYS A 276 5.04 23.79 3.33
C CYS A 276 6.47 23.35 3.69
N GLY A 277 7.02 22.35 2.99
CA GLY A 277 8.27 21.71 3.40
C GLY A 277 8.14 21.19 4.83
N SER A 278 9.27 20.95 5.50
CA SER A 278 9.42 20.42 6.86
C SER A 278 8.61 21.08 8.02
N HIS A 279 7.72 22.04 7.72
CA HIS A 279 6.93 22.91 8.60
C HIS A 279 5.73 22.22 9.30
N LEU A 280 5.39 20.97 8.93
CA LEU A 280 4.32 20.19 9.57
C LEU A 280 4.69 19.58 10.94
N ILE A 281 5.90 19.85 11.45
CA ILE A 281 6.29 19.52 12.82
C ILE A 281 6.49 20.84 13.58
N PRO A 282 5.45 21.36 14.26
CA PRO A 282 5.55 22.62 15.01
C PRO A 282 6.60 22.55 16.15
N ASP A 283 7.08 21.35 16.50
CA ASP A 283 8.00 21.09 17.61
C ASP A 283 9.47 20.83 17.21
N LYS A 284 9.84 21.05 15.94
CA LYS A 284 11.21 20.75 15.45
C LYS A 284 12.33 21.47 16.20
N THR A 285 12.05 22.67 16.69
CA THR A 285 12.98 23.45 17.51
C THR A 285 13.25 22.82 18.87
N ASN A 286 12.29 22.13 19.47
CA ASN A 286 12.48 21.42 20.75
C ASN A 286 13.15 20.04 20.56
N LEU A 287 13.05 19.47 19.35
CA LEU A 287 13.70 18.21 18.97
C LEU A 287 15.12 18.38 18.40
N GLY A 288 15.68 19.59 18.39
CA GLY A 288 17.07 19.86 17.99
C GLY A 288 17.34 19.83 16.48
N PHE A 289 16.31 19.77 15.64
CA PHE A 289 16.46 19.80 14.19
C PHE A 289 16.33 21.23 13.66
N ARG A 290 17.39 21.77 13.03
CA ARG A 290 17.34 23.08 12.35
C ARG A 290 16.81 22.95 10.92
N PHE A 291 16.05 23.97 10.49
CA PHE A 291 15.72 24.15 9.08
C PHE A 291 17.01 24.38 8.28
N PRO A 292 17.18 23.75 7.10
CA PRO A 292 18.03 24.34 6.08
C PRO A 292 17.35 25.64 5.69
N CYS A 293 17.88 26.78 6.15
CA CYS A 293 17.56 28.05 5.52
C CYS A 293 18.18 27.99 4.12
N ASP A 294 17.34 27.99 3.09
CA ASP A 294 17.81 28.31 1.76
C ASP A 294 18.48 29.68 1.84
N GLY A 295 19.76 29.71 1.47
CA GLY A 295 20.64 30.86 1.68
C GLY A 295 20.12 32.15 1.04
N LEU A 296 20.60 33.28 1.56
CA LEU A 296 20.35 34.63 1.02
C LEU A 296 20.66 34.68 -0.48
N GLY A 297 19.64 34.55 -1.33
CA GLY A 297 19.83 34.63 -2.79
C GLY A 297 18.59 34.36 -3.65
N ARG A 298 17.51 33.79 -3.10
CA ARG A 298 16.24 33.66 -3.81
C ARG A 298 15.12 34.18 -2.90
N GLY A 299 14.46 35.26 -3.32
CA GLY A 299 13.48 36.00 -2.53
C GLY A 299 12.20 35.22 -2.21
N GLY A 300 12.29 34.23 -1.34
CA GLY A 300 11.16 33.62 -0.65
C GLY A 300 10.96 34.30 0.71
N THR A 301 9.80 34.89 0.93
CA THR A 301 9.39 35.40 2.24
C THR A 301 9.25 34.24 3.23
N CYS A 302 9.78 34.40 4.44
CA CYS A 302 9.39 33.55 5.57
C CYS A 302 7.91 33.80 5.84
N ASN A 303 7.03 32.89 5.44
CA ASN A 303 5.61 33.03 5.71
C ASN A 303 5.36 32.82 7.22
N ASP A 304 4.73 33.83 7.81
CA ASP A 304 4.33 33.93 9.21
C ASP A 304 3.26 32.85 9.55
N PRO A 305 3.30 32.18 10.72
CA PRO A 305 2.37 31.09 11.09
C PRO A 305 0.90 31.51 11.25
N SER A 306 0.57 32.79 11.08
CA SER A 306 -0.74 33.38 11.37
C SER A 306 -1.80 33.18 10.28
N GLN A 307 -1.44 32.63 9.11
CA GLN A 307 -2.29 32.60 7.91
C GLN A 307 -2.95 31.23 7.60
N VAL A 308 -2.61 30.15 8.31
CA VAL A 308 -3.29 28.86 8.15
C VAL A 308 -4.43 28.79 9.17
N GLY A 309 -5.67 29.02 8.72
CA GLY A 309 -6.86 28.94 9.57
C GLY A 309 -6.93 27.60 10.32
N ARG A 310 -7.27 27.63 11.62
CA ARG A 310 -7.31 26.43 12.45
C ARG A 310 -8.38 25.44 11.92
N PRO A 311 -7.99 24.21 11.53
CA PRO A 311 -8.94 23.19 11.07
C PRO A 311 -9.91 22.72 12.18
N GLU A 312 -9.56 22.92 13.46
CA GLU A 312 -10.36 22.51 14.62
C GLU A 312 -11.80 23.07 14.60
N VAL A 313 -12.00 24.33 14.19
CA VAL A 313 -13.33 24.97 14.22
C VAL A 313 -14.26 24.34 13.17
N ARG A 314 -13.72 23.90 12.03
CA ARG A 314 -14.53 23.30 10.96
C ARG A 314 -14.91 21.87 11.29
N ILE A 315 -13.99 21.09 11.84
CA ILE A 315 -14.21 19.68 12.20
C ILE A 315 -15.36 19.53 13.21
N VAL A 316 -15.43 20.42 14.21
CA VAL A 316 -16.54 20.43 15.19
C VAL A 316 -17.89 20.68 14.50
N GLN A 317 -17.96 21.60 13.53
CA GLN A 317 -19.20 21.84 12.76
C GLN A 317 -19.63 20.64 11.91
N ILE A 318 -18.68 19.87 11.34
CA ILE A 318 -19.00 18.65 10.59
C ILE A 318 -19.64 17.60 11.52
N LEU A 319 -19.05 17.40 12.70
CA LEU A 319 -19.54 16.43 13.69
C LEU A 319 -20.91 16.85 14.25
N ASP A 320 -21.12 18.14 14.55
CA ASP A 320 -22.41 18.66 15.05
C ASP A 320 -23.54 18.49 14.02
N THR A 321 -23.25 18.70 12.73
CA THR A 321 -24.24 18.50 11.65
C THR A 321 -24.65 17.03 11.54
N ARG A 322 -23.75 16.09 11.85
CA ARG A 322 -24.06 14.65 11.91
C ARG A 322 -24.92 14.27 13.11
N VAL A 323 -24.66 14.84 14.29
CA VAL A 323 -25.51 14.65 15.47
C VAL A 323 -26.93 15.09 15.17
N THR A 324 -27.11 16.26 14.53
CA THR A 324 -28.44 16.76 14.17
C THR A 324 -29.17 15.90 13.13
N THR A 325 -28.45 15.28 12.19
CA THR A 325 -29.07 14.39 11.18
C THR A 325 -29.34 12.98 11.71
N SER A 326 -28.64 12.53 12.76
CA SER A 326 -28.94 11.25 13.43
C SER A 326 -30.11 11.32 14.42
N MET A 327 -30.49 12.53 14.87
CA MET A 327 -31.58 12.73 15.83
C MET A 327 -32.97 12.83 15.21
N ASP A 328 -33.11 12.90 13.89
CA ASP A 328 -34.42 13.08 13.23
C ASP A 328 -35.16 11.77 12.86
N ASP A 329 -34.62 10.59 13.21
CA ASP A 329 -35.29 9.30 12.98
C ASP A 329 -35.51 8.50 14.29
N SER A 330 -36.31 9.05 15.22
CA SER A 330 -37.06 8.22 16.18
C SER A 330 -38.28 8.93 16.79
N ILE A 331 -39.43 8.70 16.14
CA ILE A 331 -40.77 8.46 16.72
C ILE A 331 -41.02 9.05 18.13
N TYR A 332 -41.67 10.22 18.18
CA TYR A 332 -42.61 10.57 19.24
C TYR A 332 -43.84 11.26 18.62
N LYS A 333 -44.84 10.46 18.23
CA LYS A 333 -46.20 10.96 17.95
C LYS A 333 -47.01 10.86 19.24
N PRO A 334 -47.53 11.96 19.79
CA PRO A 334 -48.49 11.88 20.90
C PRO A 334 -49.82 11.35 20.36
N THR A 335 -50.35 10.30 21.00
CA THR A 335 -51.69 9.76 20.73
C THR A 335 -52.67 10.36 21.73
N ASP A 336 -53.66 11.11 21.22
CA ASP A 336 -54.79 11.60 22.00
C ASP A 336 -55.78 10.47 22.33
N PRO A 337 -56.39 10.44 23.53
CA PRO A 337 -57.34 9.40 23.91
C PRO A 337 -58.76 9.75 23.44
N GLN A 338 -59.32 8.92 22.56
CA GLN A 338 -60.75 8.91 22.25
C GLN A 338 -61.51 8.16 23.35
N ILE A 339 -62.37 8.90 24.07
CA ILE A 339 -63.40 8.35 24.97
C ILE A 339 -64.69 8.20 24.16
N ASN A 340 -65.26 7.00 24.13
CA ASN A 340 -66.67 6.73 24.48
C ASN A 340 -67.05 5.26 24.19
N PRO A 341 -67.96 4.66 24.96
CA PRO A 341 -68.47 3.31 24.67
C PRO A 341 -69.33 3.27 23.41
#